data_AF-A0A1H3LUI7-F1
#
_entry.id   AF-A0A1H3LUI7-F1
#
_cell.length_a   1.000
_cell.length_b   1.000
_cell.length_c   1.000
_cell.angle_alpha   90.00
_cell.angle_beta   90.00
_cell.angle_gamma   90.00
#
_symmetry.space_group_name_H-M   'P 1'
#
loop_
_entity.id
_entity.type
_entity.pdbx_description
1 polymer ?
#
loop_
_entity_poly.entity_id
_entity_poly.type
_entity_poly.pdbx_seq_one_letter_code
_entity_poly.pdbx_strand_id
1 'polypeptide(L)'
;MFESGQCFGGRHLAPATGGSCPCGMVTRILAPKRPAAGPPPEILALLAQCLDDGSDGLDAAASGLLRERADRLLAALTTAGLLLSAGAVDRLSA
;
A
#
# COMPACT_ATOMS: atom_id res chain seq x y z
N MET A 1 31.37 27.99 12.73
CA MET A 1 32.12 26.72 12.77
C MET A 1 31.35 25.80 13.70
N PHE A 2 30.82 24.68 13.20
CA PHE A 2 30.09 23.72 14.03
C PHE A 2 31.10 22.74 14.62
N GLU A 3 31.22 22.71 15.94
CA GLU A 3 32.13 21.79 16.63
C GLU A 3 31.82 20.35 16.24
N SER A 4 32.80 19.70 15.64
CA SER A 4 32.72 18.30 15.23
C SER A 4 32.88 17.43 16.48
N GLY A 5 31.85 16.68 16.89
CA GLY A 5 32.10 15.48 17.70
C GLY A 5 31.22 15.18 18.91
N GLN A 6 30.26 16.01 19.33
CA GLN A 6 29.33 15.62 20.40
C GLN A 6 27.98 15.17 19.87
N CYS A 7 27.80 13.85 19.78
CA CYS A 7 26.46 13.28 19.73
C CYS A 7 26.02 12.84 21.12
N PHE A 8 24.87 13.35 21.57
CA PHE A 8 24.16 12.82 22.72
C PHE A 8 23.54 11.46 22.33
N GLY A 9 24.26 10.39 22.68
CA GLY A 9 24.06 9.00 22.29
C GLY A 9 22.60 8.59 22.04
N GLY A 10 22.27 8.35 20.77
CA GLY A 10 21.17 7.46 20.40
C GLY A 10 20.07 8.03 19.51
N ARG A 11 20.01 9.33 19.24
CA ARG A 11 19.00 9.93 18.33
C ARG A 11 19.59 10.53 17.06
N HIS A 12 20.42 9.75 16.38
CA HIS A 12 20.99 10.13 15.09
C HIS A 12 19.94 10.02 13.98
N LEU A 13 19.15 11.06 13.80
CA LEU A 13 18.25 11.15 12.66
C LEU A 13 18.96 11.88 11.52
N ALA A 14 18.96 11.25 10.34
CA ALA A 14 19.41 11.94 9.14
C ALA A 14 18.39 13.03 8.76
N PRO A 15 18.82 14.19 8.26
CA PRO A 15 17.91 15.24 7.82
C PRO A 15 16.93 14.73 6.77
N ALA A 16 15.66 15.15 6.84
CA ALA A 16 14.64 14.70 5.91
C ALA A 16 14.96 15.06 4.45
N THR A 17 15.67 16.16 4.26
CA THR A 17 16.11 16.70 2.97
C THR A 17 17.39 16.05 2.42
N GLY A 18 17.94 15.04 3.10
CA GLY A 18 19.24 14.46 2.78
C GLY A 18 20.42 15.19 3.43
N GLY A 19 21.60 14.58 3.36
CA GLY A 19 22.83 15.05 4.00
C GLY A 19 23.22 14.25 5.24
N SER A 20 24.26 14.70 5.94
CA SER A 20 24.79 14.05 7.15
C SER A 20 24.26 14.67 8.44
N CYS A 21 24.17 13.88 9.51
CA CYS A 21 23.99 14.42 10.86
C CYS A 21 25.13 15.40 11.20
N PRO A 22 24.93 16.30 12.20
CA PRO A 22 26.00 17.15 12.73
C PRO A 22 27.24 16.37 13.21
N CYS A 23 27.04 15.09 13.55
CA CYS A 23 28.06 14.17 14.02
C CYS A 23 28.86 13.45 12.94
N GLY A 24 28.50 13.61 11.66
CA GLY A 24 29.09 12.87 10.53
C GLY A 24 28.74 11.37 10.42
N MET A 25 28.26 10.72 11.48
CA MET A 25 28.05 9.26 11.53
C MET A 25 26.89 8.72 10.68
N VAL A 26 25.84 9.51 10.43
CA VAL A 26 24.65 9.07 9.69
C VAL A 26 24.44 10.00 8.51
N THR A 27 24.32 9.43 7.31
CA THR A 27 24.07 10.16 6.07
C THR A 27 22.84 9.62 5.37
N ARG A 28 21.93 10.51 4.93
CA ARG A 28 20.82 10.18 4.04
C ARG A 28 21.10 10.70 2.65
N ILE A 29 21.15 9.79 1.69
CA ILE A 29 21.17 10.11 0.27
C ILE A 29 19.72 10.02 -0.22
N LEU A 30 19.21 11.09 -0.83
CA LEU A 30 17.87 11.05 -1.41
C LEU A 30 17.89 10.10 -2.60
N ALA A 31 17.00 9.11 -2.58
CA ALA A 31 16.74 8.33 -3.78
C ALA A 31 16.15 9.28 -4.85
N PRO A 32 16.61 9.18 -6.11
CA PRO A 32 15.95 9.85 -7.22
C PRO A 32 14.46 9.52 -7.19
N LYS A 33 13.59 10.54 -7.30
CA LYS A 33 12.15 10.33 -7.38
C LYS A 33 11.86 9.59 -8.68
N ARG A 34 11.76 8.25 -8.59
CA ARG A 34 11.38 7.43 -9.74
C ARG A 34 9.88 7.66 -9.97
N PRO A 35 9.44 7.99 -11.20
CA PRO A 35 8.02 7.94 -11.52
C PRO A 35 7.53 6.55 -11.15
N ALA A 36 6.37 6.47 -10.50
CA ALA A 36 5.75 5.18 -10.20
C ALA A 36 5.56 4.47 -11.53
N ALA A 37 6.35 3.42 -11.78
CA ALA A 37 6.09 2.53 -12.89
C ALA A 37 4.80 1.81 -12.53
N GLY A 38 3.76 2.02 -13.33
CA GLY A 38 2.55 1.21 -13.22
C GLY A 38 2.90 -0.28 -13.33
N PRO A 39 2.02 -1.17 -12.84
CA PRO A 39 2.23 -2.60 -13.01
C PRO A 39 2.41 -2.95 -14.50
N PRO A 40 3.27 -3.93 -14.83
CA PRO A 40 3.43 -4.38 -16.20
C PRO A 40 2.08 -4.80 -16.82
N PRO A 41 1.86 -4.60 -18.12
CA PRO A 41 0.59 -4.92 -18.77
C PRO A 41 0.22 -6.40 -18.66
N GLU A 42 1.21 -7.30 -18.55
CA GLU A 42 1.00 -8.74 -18.35
C GLU A 42 0.35 -9.02 -16.98
N ILE A 43 0.70 -8.24 -15.96
CA ILE A 43 0.12 -8.35 -14.62
C ILE A 43 -1.32 -7.83 -14.63
N LEU A 44 -1.60 -6.75 -15.36
CA LEU A 44 -2.96 -6.23 -15.53
C LEU A 44 -3.85 -7.23 -16.28
N ALA A 45 -3.34 -7.88 -17.32
CA ALA A 45 -4.06 -8.92 -18.05
C ALA A 45 -4.36 -10.15 -17.19
N LEU A 46 -3.41 -10.58 -16.35
CA LEU A 46 -3.63 -11.67 -15.40
C LEU A 46 -4.69 -11.31 -14.35
N LEU A 47 -4.66 -10.09 -13.83
CA LEU A 47 -5.68 -9.60 -12.90
C LEU A 47 -7.07 -9.57 -13.54
N ALA A 48 -7.19 -9.11 -14.79
CA ALA A 48 -8.44 -9.13 -15.53
C ALA A 48 -8.99 -10.56 -15.67
N GLN A 49 -8.14 -11.51 -16.08
CA GLN A 49 -8.52 -12.93 -16.18
C GLN A 49 -9.02 -13.49 -14.84
N CYS A 50 -8.30 -13.25 -13.74
CA CYS A 50 -8.72 -13.73 -12.43
C CYS A 50 -10.06 -13.14 -11.96
N LEU A 51 -10.41 -11.92 -12.40
CA LEU A 51 -11.68 -11.29 -12.08
C LEU A 51 -12.82 -11.82 -12.97
N ASP A 52 -12.53 -12.09 -14.24
CA ASP A 52 -13.49 -12.58 -15.21
C ASP A 52 -13.85 -14.06 -14.96
N ASP A 53 -12.88 -14.90 -14.58
CA ASP A 53 -13.04 -16.35 -14.34
C ASP A 53 -14.12 -16.70 -13.28
N GLY A 54 -14.52 -15.73 -12.45
CA GLY A 54 -15.58 -15.89 -11.44
C GLY A 54 -16.93 -15.29 -11.81
N SER A 55 -17.02 -14.50 -12.88
CA SER A 55 -18.20 -13.67 -13.19
C SER A 55 -19.26 -14.42 -14.00
N ASP A 56 -18.85 -15.27 -14.94
CA ASP A 56 -19.75 -16.03 -15.80
C ASP A 56 -20.31 -17.32 -15.16
N GLY A 57 -19.69 -17.78 -14.07
CA GLY A 57 -20.02 -19.07 -13.43
C GLY A 57 -21.08 -19.00 -12.33
N LEU A 58 -21.49 -17.81 -11.91
CA LEU A 58 -22.42 -17.60 -10.79
C LEU A 58 -23.76 -17.07 -11.31
N ASP A 59 -24.83 -17.86 -11.17
CA ASP A 59 -26.17 -17.36 -11.42
C ASP A 59 -26.53 -16.23 -10.43
N ALA A 60 -27.56 -15.45 -10.78
CA ALA A 60 -27.96 -14.27 -10.01
C ALA A 60 -28.34 -14.60 -8.55
N ALA A 61 -28.88 -15.80 -8.29
CA ALA A 61 -29.27 -16.22 -6.95
C ALA A 61 -28.03 -16.59 -6.11
N ALA A 62 -27.08 -17.33 -6.69
CA ALA A 62 -25.80 -17.65 -6.06
C ALA A 62 -24.98 -16.39 -5.77
N SER A 63 -24.95 -15.45 -6.70
CA SER A 63 -24.31 -14.13 -6.54
C SER A 63 -24.97 -13.32 -5.40
N GLY A 64 -26.31 -13.30 -5.34
CA GLY A 64 -27.05 -12.66 -4.25
C GLY A 64 -26.72 -13.24 -2.88
N LEU A 65 -26.69 -14.58 -2.76
CA LEU A 65 -26.34 -15.26 -1.52
C LEU A 65 -24.90 -14.99 -1.07
N LEU A 66 -23.95 -14.95 -2.00
CA LEU A 66 -22.55 -14.62 -1.70
C LEU A 66 -22.42 -13.18 -1.21
N ARG A 67 -23.16 -12.25 -1.81
CA ARG A 67 -23.18 -10.86 -1.39
C ARG A 67 -23.70 -10.68 0.02
N GLU A 68 -24.82 -11.32 0.36
CA GLU A 68 -25.35 -11.29 1.73
C GLU A 68 -24.37 -11.88 2.75
N ARG A 69 -23.67 -12.95 2.39
CA ARG A 69 -22.64 -13.56 3.25
C ARG A 69 -21.45 -12.63 3.44
N ALA A 70 -21.00 -11.97 2.37
CA ALA A 70 -19.94 -10.97 2.43
C ALA A 70 -20.34 -9.80 3.33
N ASP A 71 -21.56 -9.28 3.21
CA ASP A 71 -22.07 -8.19 4.05
C ASP A 71 -22.08 -8.59 5.54
N ARG A 72 -22.54 -9.80 5.86
CA ARG A 72 -22.51 -10.34 7.24
C ARG A 72 -21.08 -10.46 7.77
N LEU A 73 -20.13 -10.92 6.94
CA LEU A 73 -18.73 -11.03 7.31
C LEU A 73 -18.12 -9.64 7.59
N LEU A 74 -18.36 -8.67 6.71
CA LEU A 74 -17.89 -7.29 6.86
C LEU A 74 -18.43 -6.64 8.13
N ALA A 75 -19.71 -6.86 8.44
CA ALA A 75 -20.31 -6.39 9.69
C ALA A 75 -19.65 -7.02 10.93
N ALA A 76 -19.36 -8.33 10.89
CA ALA A 76 -18.66 -9.02 11.97
C ALA A 76 -17.23 -8.49 12.19
N LEU A 77 -16.47 -8.28 11.11
CA LEU A 77 -15.13 -7.72 11.17
C LEU A 77 -15.14 -6.28 11.72
N THR A 78 -16.09 -5.46 11.28
CA THR A 78 -16.27 -4.10 11.79
C THR A 78 -16.61 -4.10 13.28
N THR A 79 -17.50 -5.00 13.71
CA THR A 79 -17.85 -5.18 15.13
C THR A 79 -16.64 -5.62 15.96
N ALA A 80 -15.75 -6.42 15.38
CA ALA A 80 -14.48 -6.82 16.00
C ALA A 80 -13.40 -5.71 15.98
N GLY A 81 -13.69 -4.53 15.45
CA GLY A 81 -12.74 -3.41 15.35
C GLY A 81 -11.72 -3.55 14.22
N LEU A 82 -11.92 -4.51 13.30
CA LEU A 82 -11.06 -4.71 12.13
C LEU A 82 -11.61 -3.89 10.96
N LEU A 83 -11.13 -2.65 10.86
CA LEU A 83 -11.41 -1.76 9.72
C LEU A 83 -10.62 -2.24 8.49
N LEU A 84 -11.33 -2.82 7.53
CA LEU A 84 -10.78 -3.06 6.20
C LEU A 84 -10.67 -1.71 5.50
N SER A 85 -9.45 -1.34 5.12
CA SER A 85 -9.24 -0.19 4.24
C SER A 85 -9.89 -0.53 2.90
N ALA A 86 -10.90 0.23 2.50
CA ALA A 86 -11.38 0.24 1.13
C ALA A 86 -10.23 0.78 0.28
N GLY A 87 -9.33 -0.11 -0.16
CA GLY A 87 -8.29 0.23 -1.12
C GLY A 87 -8.96 1.00 -2.26
N ALA A 88 -8.35 2.13 -2.64
CA ALA A 88 -8.90 3.01 -3.66
C ALA A 88 -9.40 2.18 -4.83
N VAL A 89 -10.69 2.31 -5.14
CA VAL A 89 -11.31 1.70 -6.30
C VAL A 89 -10.81 2.49 -7.50
N ASP A 90 -9.54 2.30 -7.87
CA ASP A 90 -8.99 2.81 -9.11
C ASP A 90 -9.69 2.01 -10.21
N ARG A 91 -10.78 2.56 -10.72
CA ARG A 91 -11.52 1.98 -11.84
C ARG A 91 -10.53 1.90 -12.99
N LEU A 92 -10.08 0.67 -13.29
CA LEU A 92 -9.39 0.37 -14.54
C LEU A 92 -10.32 0.81 -15.67
N SER A 93 -10.02 1.96 -16.26
CA SER A 93 -10.73 2.45 -17.43
C SER A 93 -10.21 1.63 -18.61
N ALA A 94 -11.12 0.92 -19.26
CA ALA A 94 -10.85 0.13 -20.46
C ALA A 94 -10.40 1.00 -21.63
#